data_AF-A0A4Y8K8I5-F1
#
_entry.id   AF-A0A4Y8K8I5-F1
#
_cell.length_a   1.000
_cell.length_b   1.000
_cell.length_c   1.000
_cell.angle_alpha   90.00
_cell.angle_beta   90.00
_cell.angle_gamma   90.00
#
_symmetry.space_group_name_H-M   'P 1'
#
loop_
_entity.id
_entity.type
_entity.pdbx_description
1 polymer ?
#
loop_
_entity_poly.entity_id
_entity_poly.type
_entity_poly.pdbx_seq_one_letter_code
_entity_poly.pdbx_strand_id
1 'polypeptide(L)' 'MIAKRGRASYTGDRAIGHVDPGARAIEVWLGAIHEVNDVQGSNQHQLQE' A
#
# COMPACT_ATOMS: atom_id res chain seq x y z
N MET A 1 -5.58 -6.19 -14.53
CA MET A 1 -6.61 -5.15 -14.73
C MET A 1 -6.23 -4.33 -15.96
N ILE A 2 -7.19 -3.82 -16.73
CA ILE A 2 -6.92 -2.85 -17.81
C ILE A 2 -6.84 -1.44 -17.19
N ALA A 3 -5.75 -0.73 -17.45
CA ALA A 3 -5.56 0.63 -16.96
C ALA A 3 -6.46 1.61 -17.74
N LYS A 4 -7.27 2.40 -17.03
CA LYS A 4 -8.19 3.40 -17.62
C LYS A 4 -7.73 4.84 -17.43
N ARG A 5 -6.68 5.08 -16.65
CA ARG A 5 -6.14 6.40 -16.30
C ARG A 5 -4.62 6.36 -16.19
N GLY A 6 -4.00 7.55 -16.15
CA GLY A 6 -2.56 7.71 -15.95
C GLY A 6 -1.74 7.30 -17.18
N ARG A 7 -0.42 7.19 -17.01
CA ARG A 7 0.48 6.81 -18.13
C ARG A 7 0.30 5.35 -18.57
N ALA A 8 -0.10 4.47 -17.64
CA ALA A 8 -0.34 3.05 -17.94
C ALA A 8 -1.53 2.83 -18.89
N SER A 9 -2.47 3.77 -19.00
CA SER A 9 -3.58 3.62 -19.96
C SER A 9 -3.15 3.80 -21.42
N TYR A 10 -1.96 4.36 -21.70
CA TYR A 10 -1.46 4.53 -23.07
C TYR A 10 -1.11 3.20 -23.75
N THR A 11 -0.84 2.15 -22.96
CA THR A 11 -0.40 0.85 -23.46
C THR A 11 -1.54 -0.15 -23.68
N GLY A 12 -2.78 0.19 -23.32
CA GLY A 12 -3.95 -0.66 -23.51
C GLY A 12 -3.78 -2.04 -22.85
N ASP A 13 -4.06 -3.10 -23.60
CA ASP A 13 -3.98 -4.50 -23.12
C ASP A 13 -2.57 -4.91 -22.66
N ARG A 14 -1.52 -4.22 -23.14
CA ARG A 14 -0.14 -4.51 -22.69
C ARG A 14 0.09 -4.16 -21.21
N ALA A 15 -0.76 -3.34 -20.60
CA ALA A 15 -0.69 -3.06 -19.17
C ALA A 15 -1.19 -4.23 -18.29
N ILE A 16 -1.97 -5.16 -18.85
CA ILE A 16 -2.50 -6.31 -18.10
C ILE A 16 -1.34 -7.16 -17.58
N GLY A 17 -1.46 -7.64 -16.34
CA GLY A 17 -0.43 -8.46 -15.69
C GLY A 17 0.65 -7.67 -14.96
N HIS A 18 0.70 -6.34 -15.12
CA HIS A 18 1.63 -5.48 -14.41
C HIS A 18 0.98 -4.86 -13.16
N VAL A 19 1.69 -4.89 -12.04
CA VAL A 19 1.26 -4.21 -10.81
C VAL A 19 1.36 -2.69 -11.02
N ASP A 20 0.32 -1.96 -10.62
CA ASP A 20 0.37 -0.50 -10.64
C ASP A 20 1.37 0.01 -9.59
N PRO A 21 2.40 0.79 -9.99
CA PRO A 21 3.42 1.25 -9.05
C PRO A 21 2.85 2.22 -8.00
N GLY A 22 1.79 2.96 -8.31
CA GLY A 22 1.11 3.83 -7.34
C GLY A 22 0.41 3.00 -6.26
N ALA A 23 -0.29 1.94 -6.64
CA ALA A 23 -0.89 0.99 -5.70
C ALA A 23 0.18 0.32 -4.82
N ARG A 24 1.34 -0.07 -5.38
CA ARG A 24 2.46 -0.61 -4.61
C ARG A 24 3.01 0.41 -3.60
N ALA A 25 3.08 1.69 -3.95
CA ALA A 25 3.51 2.72 -3.00
C ALA A 25 2.53 2.86 -1.82
N ILE A 26 1.22 2.81 -2.07
CA ILE A 26 0.20 2.85 -1.02
C ILE A 26 0.30 1.65 -0.09
N GLU A 27 0.55 0.45 -0.61
CA GLU A 27 0.81 -0.75 0.20
C GLU A 27 1.96 -0.51 1.19
N VAL A 28 3.08 0.04 0.72
CA VAL A 28 4.25 0.34 1.57
C VAL A 28 3.89 1.37 2.65
N TRP A 29 3.18 2.43 2.29
CA TRP A 29 2.77 3.46 3.26
C TRP A 29 1.83 2.92 4.32
N LEU A 30 0.83 2.14 3.93
CA LEU A 30 -0.10 1.51 4.86
C LEU A 30 0.61 0.50 5.77
N GLY A 31 1.57 -0.25 5.24
CA GLY A 31 2.43 -1.14 6.04
C GLY A 31 3.20 -0.40 7.12
N ALA A 32 3.82 0.73 6.78
CA ALA A 32 4.53 1.56 7.75
C ALA A 32 3.61 2.15 8.82
N ILE A 33 2.41 2.61 8.44
CA ILE A 33 1.41 3.11 9.39
C ILE A 33 0.96 1.99 10.34
N HIS A 34 0.72 0.79 9.81
CA HIS A 34 0.35 -0.38 10.60
C HIS A 34 1.43 -0.74 11.60
N GLU A 35 2.69 -0.81 11.16
CA GLU A 35 3.85 -1.08 12.01
C GLU A 35 3.95 -0.10 13.18
N VAL A 36 3.80 1.20 12.92
CA VAL A 36 3.80 2.23 13.97
C VAL A 36 2.67 2.01 14.97
N ASN A 37 1.47 1.65 14.49
CA ASN A 37 0.31 1.43 15.36
C ASN A 37 0.44 0.17 16.23
N ASP A 38 1.00 -0.92 15.70
CA ASP A 38 1.24 -2.15 16.46
C ASP A 38 2.25 -1.93 17.60
N VAL A 39 3.30 -1.16 17.36
CA VAL A 39 4.29 -0.79 18.38
C VAL A 39 3.66 0.09 19.47
N GLN A 40 2.72 0.97 19.11
CA GLN A 40 2.01 1.78 20.11
C GLN A 40 1.04 0.93 20.95
N GLY A 41 0.29 0.02 20.32
CA GLY A 41 -0.66 -0.84 21.02
C GLY A 41 0.00 -1.77 22.05
N SER A 42 1.19 -2.28 21.74
CA SER A 42 1.99 -3.11 22.65
C SER A 42 2.56 -2.31 23.83
N ASN A 43 3.02 -1.07 23.60
CA ASN A 43 3.52 -0.19 24.67
C ASN A 43 2.41 0.28 25.63
N GLN A 44 1.16 0.47 25.16
CA GLN A 44 0.06 0.86 26.04
C GLN A 44 -0.37 -0.27 26.98
N HIS A 45 -0.22 -1.53 26.57
CA HIS A 45 -0.55 -2.69 27.40
C HIS A 45 0.42 -2.88 28.57
N GLN A 46 1.69 -2.44 28.44
CA GLN A 46 2.71 -2.56 29.48
C GLN A 46 2.68 -1.44 30.54
N LEU A 47 1.92 -0.36 30.31
CA LEU A 47 1.81 0.77 31.26
C LEU A 47 0.60 0.66 32.20
N GLN A 48 -0.17 -0.44 32.12
CA GLN A 48 -1.38 -0.67 32.93
C GLN A 48 -1.18 -1.73 34.04
N GLU A 49 0.05 -2.19 34.27
CA GLU A 49 0.43 -3.07 35.40
C GLU A 49 1.26 -2.30 36.43
#